data_AF-A0A6P9EUZ2-F1
#
_entry.id   AF-A0A6P9EUZ2-F1
#
_cell.length_a   1.000
_cell.length_b   1.000
_cell.length_c   1.000
_cell.angle_alpha   90.00
_cell.angle_beta   90.00
_cell.angle_gamma   90.00
#
_symmetry.space_group_name_H-M   'P 1'
#
loop_
_entity.id
_entity.type
_entity.pdbx_description
1 polymer ?
#
loop_
_entity_poly.entity_id
_entity_poly.type
_entity_poly.pdbx_seq_one_letter_code
_entity_poly.pdbx_strand_id
1 'polypeptide(L)'
;MPATIQALEDASLDSTTPITIVSALLHQLSNEFAVKDLGALSYFLGIQVQRNSESLHMHQGKYILDLLHDTNMVGAKPVATTCTSGGKLSKHTGDPLLGPSVYRHIAGALQYCTTRPDIAYSVNLLCQFLHCPTYVHLTAAKRVLRYLKGTLDFGLHYSKGSLALHGFCDSDWAGSPDDHKSTTRYCIFVGPCLISWTAKKQPVIARSSMETEYRSMALAIIEL
;
A
#
# COMPACT_ATOMS: atom_id res chain seq x y z
N MET A 1 26.94 13.23 11.04
CA MET A 1 26.48 12.77 9.71
C MET A 1 27.62 12.03 9.05
N PRO A 2 27.51 10.70 8.96
CA PRO A 2 27.60 10.01 7.66
C PRO A 2 26.76 8.71 7.67
N ALA A 3 26.55 7.90 6.63
CA ALA A 3 26.62 8.02 5.18
C ALA A 3 25.73 6.89 4.64
N THR A 4 25.06 7.13 3.52
CA THR A 4 24.35 6.12 2.72
C THR A 4 25.38 5.16 2.11
N ILE A 5 25.21 3.85 2.31
CA ILE A 5 26.07 2.84 1.67
C ILE A 5 25.49 2.50 0.29
N GLN A 6 26.34 2.67 -0.72
CA GLN A 6 26.18 2.17 -2.09
C GLN A 6 27.38 1.24 -2.38
N ALA A 7 27.16 0.25 -3.26
CA ALA A 7 28.08 -0.81 -3.74
C ALA A 7 28.12 -2.08 -2.85
N LEU A 8 28.13 -3.32 -3.37
CA LEU A 8 28.86 -3.87 -4.52
C LEU A 8 28.11 -5.05 -5.18
N GLU A 9 28.14 -5.06 -6.50
CA GLU A 9 27.93 -6.21 -7.40
C GLU A 9 29.09 -7.22 -7.24
N ASP A 10 28.89 -8.46 -7.70
CA ASP A 10 29.83 -9.60 -7.73
C ASP A 10 29.88 -10.52 -6.49
N ALA A 11 28.94 -11.48 -6.45
CA ALA A 11 29.18 -12.79 -5.87
C ALA A 11 28.46 -13.86 -6.69
N SER A 12 29.14 -14.38 -7.72
CA SER A 12 28.88 -15.71 -8.26
C SER A 12 29.05 -16.71 -7.12
N LEU A 13 27.99 -17.44 -6.74
CA LEU A 13 28.15 -18.59 -5.86
C LEU A 13 27.12 -19.69 -6.17
N ASP A 14 27.65 -20.79 -6.67
CA ASP A 14 27.06 -22.11 -6.72
C ASP A 14 26.45 -22.53 -5.37
N SER A 15 25.25 -23.11 -5.45
CA SER A 15 24.65 -24.15 -4.58
C SER A 15 24.91 -24.17 -3.07
N THR A 16 25.04 -23.03 -2.39
CA THR A 16 25.10 -22.97 -0.92
C THR A 16 23.77 -22.50 -0.34
N THR A 17 23.28 -23.20 0.69
CA THR A 17 21.98 -22.93 1.31
C THR A 17 21.86 -21.45 1.75
N PRO A 18 20.70 -20.80 1.59
CA PRO A 18 20.54 -19.37 1.88
C PRO A 18 20.91 -18.97 3.32
N ILE A 19 20.79 -19.90 4.27
CA ILE A 19 21.11 -19.67 5.69
C ILE A 19 22.61 -19.39 5.90
N THR A 20 23.49 -20.10 5.17
CA THR A 20 24.94 -19.93 5.28
C THR A 20 25.40 -18.55 4.80
N ILE A 21 24.82 -18.04 3.72
CA ILE A 21 25.16 -16.71 3.17
C ILE A 21 24.72 -15.59 4.13
N VAL A 22 23.49 -15.68 4.65
CA VAL A 22 22.97 -14.69 5.61
C VAL A 22 23.83 -14.65 6.88
N SER A 23 24.26 -15.81 7.39
CA SER A 23 25.13 -15.87 8.56
C SER A 23 26.52 -15.27 8.33
N ALA A 24 27.12 -15.53 7.15
CA ALA A 24 28.42 -14.97 6.79
C ALA A 24 28.35 -13.44 6.64
N LEU A 25 27.27 -12.94 6.01
CA LEU A 25 27.02 -11.51 5.86
C LEU A 25 26.81 -10.83 7.22
N LEU A 26 26.01 -11.43 8.11
CA LEU A 26 25.82 -10.92 9.47
C LEU A 26 27.13 -10.86 10.25
N HIS A 27 28.00 -11.87 10.11
CA HIS A 27 29.32 -11.89 10.74
C HIS A 27 30.20 -10.75 10.21
N GLN A 28 30.28 -10.56 8.89
CA GLN A 28 31.05 -9.46 8.30
C GLN A 28 30.53 -8.08 8.75
N LEU A 29 29.21 -7.89 8.77
CA LEU A 29 28.62 -6.64 9.24
C LEU A 29 28.86 -6.42 10.74
N SER A 30 28.87 -7.49 11.55
CA SER A 30 29.13 -7.38 12.99
C SER A 30 30.56 -6.96 13.34
N ASN A 31 31.52 -7.16 12.42
CA ASN A 31 32.90 -6.72 12.62
C ASN A 31 33.06 -5.20 12.48
N GLU A 32 32.24 -4.57 11.63
CA GLU A 32 32.30 -3.13 11.35
C GLU A 32 31.21 -2.34 12.10
N PHE A 33 30.09 -2.98 12.41
CA PHE A 33 28.90 -2.36 13.01
C PHE A 33 28.36 -3.16 14.19
N ALA A 34 27.75 -2.47 15.15
CA ALA A 34 27.00 -3.12 16.22
C ALA A 34 25.69 -3.71 15.68
N VAL A 35 25.75 -4.93 15.13
CA VAL A 35 24.61 -5.67 14.60
C VAL A 35 24.07 -6.64 15.65
N LYS A 36 22.75 -6.63 15.86
CA LYS A 36 22.05 -7.59 16.71
C LYS A 36 21.16 -8.47 15.84
N ASP A 37 21.40 -9.78 15.87
CA ASP A 37 20.49 -10.74 15.27
C ASP A 37 19.23 -10.87 16.16
N LEU A 38 18.07 -10.59 15.57
CA LEU A 38 16.76 -10.69 16.22
C LEU A 38 16.06 -12.01 15.89
N GLY A 39 16.74 -12.92 15.19
CA GLY A 39 16.21 -14.20 14.74
C GLY A 39 15.28 -14.06 13.54
N ALA A 40 14.31 -14.98 13.44
CA ALA A 40 13.38 -14.99 12.32
C ALA A 40 12.54 -13.70 12.25
N LEU A 41 12.43 -13.13 11.04
CA LEU A 41 11.63 -11.95 10.77
C LEU A 41 10.18 -12.17 11.20
N SER A 42 9.76 -11.47 12.25
CA SER A 42 8.41 -11.52 12.82
C SER A 42 7.72 -10.15 12.82
N TYR A 43 8.50 -9.07 12.92
CA TYR A 43 8.01 -7.69 12.88
C TYR A 43 9.04 -6.73 12.32
N PHE A 44 8.67 -5.89 11.35
CA PHE A 44 9.54 -4.84 10.81
C PHE A 44 8.71 -3.67 10.28
N LEU A 45 9.04 -2.45 10.70
CA LEU A 45 8.37 -1.21 10.24
C LEU A 45 6.83 -1.31 10.24
N GLY A 46 6.23 -1.77 11.35
CA GLY A 46 4.77 -1.88 11.46
C GLY A 46 4.17 -3.11 10.80
N ILE A 47 4.93 -3.89 10.03
CA ILE A 47 4.50 -5.10 9.32
C ILE A 47 4.79 -6.32 10.18
N GLN A 48 3.76 -7.10 10.45
CA GLN A 48 3.83 -8.41 11.10
C GLN A 48 4.01 -9.48 10.04
N VAL A 49 4.93 -10.39 10.31
CA VAL A 49 5.30 -11.48 9.40
C VAL A 49 5.04 -12.80 10.09
N GLN A 50 4.12 -13.58 9.52
CA GLN A 50 3.79 -14.93 9.96
C GLN A 50 4.26 -15.92 8.91
N ARG A 51 5.16 -16.82 9.30
CA ARG A 51 5.74 -17.83 8.41
C ARG A 51 5.21 -19.22 8.78
N ASN A 52 4.66 -19.89 7.78
CA ASN A 52 4.35 -21.31 7.80
C ASN A 52 5.32 -22.05 6.86
N SER A 53 5.31 -23.39 6.86
CA SER A 53 6.19 -24.21 6.00
C SER A 53 6.02 -23.95 4.49
N GLU A 54 4.82 -23.52 4.10
CA GLU A 54 4.41 -23.36 2.70
C GLU A 54 4.20 -21.90 2.28
N SER A 55 4.00 -21.00 3.25
CA SER A 55 3.62 -19.61 2.98
C SER A 55 4.11 -18.59 4.00
N LEU A 56 4.13 -17.33 3.56
CA LEU A 56 4.51 -16.15 4.30
C LEU A 56 3.33 -15.17 4.21
N HIS A 57 2.75 -14.85 5.37
CA HIS A 57 1.69 -13.87 5.50
C HIS A 57 2.24 -12.58 6.10
N MET A 58 2.09 -11.46 5.38
CA MET A 58 2.52 -10.14 5.82
C MET A 58 1.30 -9.25 6.02
N HIS A 59 1.05 -8.82 7.26
CA HIS A 59 -0.13 -8.03 7.61
C HIS A 59 0.22 -6.90 8.60
N GLN A 60 -0.66 -5.91 8.73
CA GLN A 60 -0.45 -4.75 9.60
C GLN A 60 -1.54 -4.63 10.68
N GLY A 61 -2.05 -5.76 11.16
CA GLY A 61 -3.20 -5.80 12.07
C GLY A 61 -2.99 -4.99 13.36
N LYS A 62 -1.81 -5.11 13.98
CA LYS A 62 -1.43 -4.30 15.15
C LYS A 62 -1.40 -2.81 14.84
N TYR A 63 -0.75 -2.42 13.74
CA TYR A 63 -0.68 -1.01 13.32
C TYR A 63 -2.08 -0.43 13.07
N ILE A 64 -2.96 -1.18 12.42
CA ILE A 64 -4.33 -0.76 12.16
C ILE A 64 -5.12 -0.62 13.47
N LEU A 65 -4.93 -1.54 14.44
CA LEU A 65 -5.56 -1.43 15.76
C LEU A 65 -5.10 -0.18 16.52
N ASP A 66 -3.81 0.11 16.51
CA ASP A 66 -3.24 1.31 17.13
C ASP A 66 -3.82 2.57 16.45
N LEU A 67 -3.89 2.60 15.12
CA LEU A 67 -4.53 3.68 14.36
C LEU A 67 -6.02 3.86 14.70
N LEU A 68 -6.75 2.77 14.91
CA LEU A 68 -8.15 2.83 15.35
C LEU A 68 -8.27 3.42 16.76
N HIS A 69 -7.30 3.17 17.63
CA HIS A 69 -7.24 3.74 18.98
C HIS A 69 -6.96 5.24 18.92
N ASP A 70 -5.93 5.66 18.17
CA ASP A 70 -5.53 7.06 17.99
C ASP A 70 -6.65 7.93 17.38
N THR A 71 -7.48 7.33 16.54
CA THR A 71 -8.58 8.02 15.86
C THR A 71 -9.93 7.89 16.55
N ASN A 72 -9.99 7.25 17.75
CA ASN A 72 -11.22 6.96 18.49
C ASN A 72 -12.26 6.16 17.68
N MET A 73 -11.80 5.22 16.86
CA MET A 73 -12.62 4.39 15.96
C MET A 73 -12.73 2.92 16.39
N VAL A 74 -12.15 2.53 17.54
CA VAL A 74 -12.24 1.17 18.08
C VAL A 74 -13.68 0.71 18.28
N GLY A 75 -14.59 1.59 18.71
CA GLY A 75 -16.01 1.27 18.89
C GLY A 75 -16.86 1.26 17.61
N ALA A 76 -16.30 1.68 16.47
CA ALA A 76 -17.09 1.88 15.24
C ALA A 76 -17.56 0.55 14.63
N LYS A 77 -18.77 0.49 14.06
CA LYS A 77 -19.26 -0.72 13.38
C LYS A 77 -18.50 -0.94 12.05
N PRO A 78 -17.94 -2.13 11.77
CA PRO A 78 -17.28 -2.40 10.50
C PRO A 78 -18.18 -2.19 9.27
N VAL A 79 -17.56 -2.02 8.10
CA VAL A 79 -18.25 -1.95 6.80
C VAL A 79 -17.52 -2.83 5.78
N ALA A 80 -18.25 -3.36 4.81
CA ALA A 80 -17.69 -4.25 3.78
C ALA A 80 -17.01 -3.51 2.61
N THR A 81 -17.20 -2.20 2.47
CA THR A 81 -16.64 -1.44 1.33
C THR A 81 -15.90 -0.19 1.78
N THR A 82 -14.80 0.11 1.08
CA THR A 82 -13.94 1.27 1.32
C THR A 82 -14.58 2.58 0.83
N CYS A 83 -15.27 2.54 -0.31
CA CYS A 83 -16.00 3.67 -0.89
C CYS A 83 -17.51 3.64 -0.58
N THR A 84 -18.13 4.83 -0.51
CA THR A 84 -19.59 4.97 -0.44
C THR A 84 -20.22 4.70 -1.80
N SER A 85 -21.39 4.04 -1.80
CA SER A 85 -22.17 3.77 -3.03
C SER A 85 -22.85 5.02 -3.63
N GLY A 86 -22.63 6.20 -3.07
CA GLY A 86 -23.20 7.46 -3.54
C GLY A 86 -22.10 8.48 -3.79
N GLY A 87 -22.20 9.18 -4.94
CA GLY A 87 -21.43 10.37 -5.35
C GLY A 87 -19.90 10.22 -5.37
N LYS A 88 -19.25 10.62 -6.47
CA LYS A 88 -17.78 10.75 -6.47
C LYS A 88 -17.38 11.91 -5.55
N LEU A 89 -16.30 11.75 -4.77
CA LEU A 89 -15.77 12.81 -3.92
C LEU A 89 -15.31 13.99 -4.78
N SER A 90 -15.56 15.21 -4.31
CA SER A 90 -15.25 16.46 -5.02
C SER A 90 -14.80 17.53 -4.02
N LYS A 91 -13.89 18.40 -4.47
CA LYS A 91 -13.43 19.57 -3.72
C LYS A 91 -14.56 20.53 -3.34
N HIS A 92 -15.66 20.51 -4.09
CA HIS A 92 -16.78 21.43 -3.93
C HIS A 92 -17.91 20.86 -3.06
N THR A 93 -17.74 19.65 -2.52
CA THR A 93 -18.79 18.96 -1.76
C THR A 93 -18.63 19.13 -0.25
N GLY A 94 -19.66 19.69 0.37
CA GLY A 94 -19.80 19.85 1.82
C GLY A 94 -18.98 21.00 2.40
N ASP A 95 -19.17 21.24 3.70
CA ASP A 95 -18.53 22.38 4.36
C ASP A 95 -17.06 22.11 4.70
N PRO A 96 -16.17 23.13 4.60
CA PRO A 96 -14.78 23.03 5.02
C PRO A 96 -14.63 22.55 6.46
N LEU A 97 -13.66 21.67 6.69
CA LEU A 97 -13.38 21.12 8.00
C LEU A 97 -12.60 22.15 8.84
N LEU A 98 -13.13 22.53 10.01
CA LEU A 98 -12.49 23.50 10.91
C LEU A 98 -11.12 23.03 11.45
N GLY A 99 -10.95 21.71 11.62
CA GLY A 99 -9.71 21.08 12.09
C GLY A 99 -9.12 20.11 11.05
N PRO A 100 -8.45 20.59 9.99
CA PRO A 100 -7.93 19.75 8.91
C PRO A 100 -6.80 18.80 9.36
N SER A 101 -6.17 19.07 10.51
CA SER A 101 -5.11 18.21 11.08
C SER A 101 -5.58 16.78 11.32
N VAL A 102 -6.80 16.59 11.82
CA VAL A 102 -7.38 15.25 12.07
C VAL A 102 -7.49 14.48 10.76
N TYR A 103 -7.96 15.13 9.70
CA TYR A 103 -8.05 14.51 8.38
C TYR A 103 -6.67 14.14 7.81
N ARG A 104 -5.71 15.08 7.87
CA ARG A 104 -4.35 14.86 7.37
C ARG A 104 -3.63 13.73 8.12
N HIS A 105 -3.83 13.66 9.43
CA HIS A 105 -3.32 12.57 10.26
C HIS A 105 -3.88 11.21 9.80
N ILE A 106 -5.21 11.10 9.64
CA ILE A 106 -5.85 9.85 9.17
C ILE A 106 -5.34 9.47 7.78
N ALA A 107 -5.36 10.40 6.82
CA ALA A 107 -4.94 10.14 5.45
C ALA A 107 -3.46 9.72 5.37
N GLY A 108 -2.58 10.39 6.12
CA GLY A 108 -1.16 10.04 6.20
C GLY A 108 -0.92 8.68 6.84
N ALA A 109 -1.64 8.35 7.91
CA ALA A 109 -1.55 7.03 8.54
C ALA A 109 -2.06 5.92 7.62
N LEU A 110 -3.17 6.14 6.90
CA LEU A 110 -3.68 5.18 5.93
C LEU A 110 -2.70 4.92 4.77
N GLN A 111 -1.88 5.90 4.39
CA GLN A 111 -0.82 5.71 3.39
C GLN A 111 0.25 4.69 3.83
N TYR A 112 0.40 4.48 5.15
CA TYR A 112 1.35 3.53 5.71
C TYR A 112 0.83 2.08 5.76
N CYS A 113 -0.44 1.85 5.44
CA CYS A 113 -1.01 0.51 5.29
C CYS A 113 -0.54 -0.16 3.98
N THR A 114 0.77 -0.32 3.81
CA THR A 114 1.40 -0.85 2.60
C THR A 114 1.04 -2.30 2.33
N THR A 115 0.64 -3.10 3.32
CA THR A 115 0.17 -4.49 3.06
C THR A 115 -1.28 -4.56 2.58
N ARG A 116 -1.93 -3.42 2.30
CA ARG A 116 -3.36 -3.30 1.99
C ARG A 116 -3.60 -2.72 0.58
N PRO A 117 -3.29 -3.47 -0.49
CA PRO A 117 -3.54 -3.02 -1.86
C PRO A 117 -5.02 -2.71 -2.13
N ASP A 118 -5.93 -3.38 -1.42
CA ASP A 118 -7.38 -3.23 -1.53
C ASP A 118 -7.91 -1.85 -1.09
N ILE A 119 -7.17 -1.11 -0.26
CA ILE A 119 -7.52 0.28 0.11
C ILE A 119 -6.79 1.34 -0.73
N ALA A 120 -5.79 0.96 -1.53
CA ALA A 120 -4.85 1.89 -2.17
C ALA A 120 -5.56 3.00 -2.96
N TYR A 121 -6.62 2.65 -3.71
CA TYR A 121 -7.42 3.63 -4.43
C TYR A 121 -8.10 4.64 -3.49
N SER A 122 -8.74 4.17 -2.42
CA SER A 122 -9.47 5.03 -1.49
C SER A 122 -8.51 5.99 -0.78
N VAL A 123 -7.34 5.49 -0.38
CA VAL A 123 -6.30 6.31 0.27
C VAL A 123 -5.77 7.36 -0.69
N ASN A 124 -5.41 6.98 -1.92
CA ASN A 124 -4.93 7.93 -2.93
C ASN A 124 -6.01 8.96 -3.33
N LEU A 125 -7.30 8.60 -3.27
CA LEU A 125 -8.39 9.55 -3.46
C LEU A 125 -8.47 10.55 -2.30
N LEU A 126 -8.41 10.07 -1.04
CA LEU A 126 -8.43 10.94 0.14
C LEU A 126 -7.23 11.91 0.16
N CYS A 127 -6.05 11.45 -0.24
CA CYS A 127 -4.85 12.29 -0.29
C CYS A 127 -4.98 13.50 -1.25
N GLN A 128 -5.92 13.48 -2.20
CA GLN A 128 -6.17 14.62 -3.09
C GLN A 128 -6.79 15.84 -2.37
N PHE A 129 -7.38 15.64 -1.19
CA PHE A 129 -8.10 16.67 -0.44
C PHE A 129 -7.36 17.16 0.82
N LEU A 130 -6.06 16.86 0.94
CA LEU A 130 -5.25 17.23 2.13
C LEU A 130 -5.18 18.74 2.38
N HIS A 131 -5.22 19.56 1.33
CA HIS A 131 -5.09 21.01 1.45
C HIS A 131 -6.32 21.63 2.14
N CYS A 132 -7.52 21.36 1.61
CA CYS A 132 -8.79 21.89 2.12
C CYS A 132 -9.83 20.75 2.21
N PRO A 133 -9.76 19.89 3.26
CA PRO A 133 -10.73 18.82 3.46
C PRO A 133 -12.07 19.36 3.94
N THR A 134 -13.14 18.58 3.73
CA THR A 134 -14.51 18.88 4.15
C THR A 134 -15.02 17.78 5.10
N TYR A 135 -16.17 17.97 5.74
CA TYR A 135 -16.78 16.94 6.58
C TYR A 135 -17.16 15.67 5.78
N VAL A 136 -17.43 15.80 4.48
CA VAL A 136 -17.68 14.67 3.57
C VAL A 136 -16.40 13.86 3.36
N HIS A 137 -15.27 14.53 3.15
CA HIS A 137 -13.96 13.88 3.06
C HIS A 137 -13.60 13.15 4.36
N LEU A 138 -13.83 13.77 5.52
CA LEU A 138 -13.59 13.13 6.82
C LEU A 138 -14.47 11.89 7.03
N THR A 139 -15.72 11.94 6.57
CA THR A 139 -16.64 10.79 6.63
C THR A 139 -16.14 9.65 5.75
N ALA A 140 -15.63 9.94 4.56
CA ALA A 140 -15.01 8.94 3.68
C ALA A 140 -13.75 8.33 4.32
N ALA A 141 -12.88 9.14 4.94
CA ALA A 141 -11.70 8.65 5.66
C ALA A 141 -12.08 7.71 6.83
N LYS A 142 -13.09 8.10 7.62
CA LYS A 142 -13.64 7.24 8.69
C LYS A 142 -14.25 5.95 8.15
N ARG A 143 -14.80 5.94 6.94
CA ARG A 143 -15.29 4.71 6.30
C ARG A 143 -14.16 3.72 6.03
N VAL A 144 -13.02 4.18 5.53
CA VAL A 144 -11.83 3.33 5.32
C VAL A 144 -11.38 2.71 6.64
N LEU A 145 -11.34 3.49 7.73
CA LEU A 145 -11.02 2.96 9.07
C LEU A 145 -12.02 1.88 9.52
N ARG A 146 -13.32 2.07 9.28
CA ARG A 146 -14.34 1.05 9.58
C ARG A 146 -14.16 -0.22 8.75
N TYR A 147 -13.75 -0.10 7.49
CA TYR A 147 -13.45 -1.25 6.65
C TYR A 147 -12.22 -2.02 7.16
N LEU A 148 -11.15 -1.30 7.49
CA LEU A 148 -9.94 -1.88 8.08
C LEU A 148 -10.22 -2.61 9.39
N LYS A 149 -11.10 -2.08 10.24
CA LYS A 149 -11.56 -2.76 11.46
C LYS A 149 -12.18 -4.13 11.17
N GLY A 150 -12.91 -4.28 10.08
CA GLY A 150 -13.53 -5.55 9.69
C GLY A 150 -12.59 -6.53 8.99
N THR A 151 -11.36 -6.10 8.68
CA THR A 151 -10.40 -6.83 7.83
C THR A 151 -8.98 -6.75 8.40
N LEU A 152 -8.85 -6.86 9.74
CA LEU A 152 -7.56 -6.70 10.43
C LEU A 152 -6.53 -7.79 10.07
N ASP A 153 -7.04 -8.95 9.70
CA ASP A 153 -6.33 -10.14 9.27
C ASP A 153 -5.90 -10.10 7.80
N PHE A 154 -6.38 -9.12 7.02
CA PHE A 154 -6.00 -9.00 5.62
C PHE A 154 -4.57 -8.52 5.47
N GLY A 155 -3.88 -9.08 4.48
CA GLY A 155 -2.49 -8.80 4.18
C GLY A 155 -2.07 -9.43 2.87
N LEU A 156 -0.76 -9.43 2.64
CA LEU A 156 -0.15 -10.06 1.48
C LEU A 156 0.21 -11.50 1.83
N HIS A 157 -0.18 -12.43 0.97
CA HIS A 157 0.13 -13.84 1.11
C HIS A 157 1.10 -14.28 0.02
N TYR A 158 2.23 -14.84 0.43
CA TYR A 158 3.23 -15.39 -0.47
C TYR A 158 3.33 -16.88 -0.25
N SER A 159 3.15 -17.66 -1.30
CA SER A 159 3.32 -19.10 -1.27
C SER A 159 4.35 -19.53 -2.31
N LYS A 160 5.00 -20.67 -2.08
CA LYS A 160 5.85 -21.27 -3.10
C LYS A 160 4.99 -21.60 -4.33
N GLY A 161 5.52 -21.37 -5.53
CA GLY A 161 4.76 -21.58 -6.75
C GLY A 161 5.55 -21.26 -8.01
N SER A 162 4.82 -21.17 -9.12
CA SER A 162 5.38 -20.76 -10.41
C SER A 162 6.07 -19.40 -10.31
N LEU A 163 7.17 -19.23 -11.03
CA LEU A 163 7.85 -17.94 -11.22
C LEU A 163 7.29 -17.15 -12.42
N ALA A 164 6.15 -17.58 -12.98
CA ALA A 164 5.50 -16.89 -14.08
C ALA A 164 4.98 -15.51 -13.64
N LEU A 165 5.37 -14.49 -14.38
CA LEU A 165 4.98 -13.11 -14.15
C LEU A 165 3.63 -12.81 -14.83
N HIS A 166 2.69 -12.25 -14.07
CA HIS A 166 1.36 -11.86 -14.57
C HIS A 166 1.07 -10.42 -14.18
N GLY A 167 0.65 -9.60 -15.13
CA GLY A 167 0.24 -8.21 -14.89
C GLY A 167 -1.21 -7.99 -15.29
N PHE A 168 -1.96 -7.31 -14.43
CA PHE A 168 -3.29 -6.80 -14.74
C PHE A 168 -3.26 -5.29 -14.67
N CYS A 169 -3.94 -4.62 -15.59
CA CYS A 169 -4.10 -3.18 -15.59
C CYS A 169 -5.57 -2.82 -15.80
N ASP A 170 -5.97 -1.68 -15.23
CA ASP A 170 -7.31 -1.14 -15.32
C ASP A 170 -7.26 0.40 -15.34
N SER A 171 -8.27 1.03 -15.91
CA SER A 171 -8.39 2.48 -15.92
C SER A 171 -9.84 2.97 -15.81
N ASP A 172 -10.04 4.05 -15.05
CA ASP A 172 -11.33 4.75 -14.95
C ASP A 172 -11.25 6.08 -15.72
N TRP A 173 -11.84 6.13 -16.92
CA TRP A 173 -11.83 7.32 -17.78
C TRP A 173 -12.73 8.43 -17.24
N ALA A 174 -12.21 9.67 -17.25
CA ALA A 174 -12.90 10.84 -16.70
C ALA A 174 -13.41 10.61 -15.27
N GLY A 175 -12.66 9.81 -14.51
CA GLY A 175 -13.04 9.29 -13.21
C GLY A 175 -13.25 10.38 -12.16
N SER A 176 -12.54 11.49 -12.25
CA SER A 176 -12.60 12.59 -11.28
C SER A 176 -13.63 13.66 -11.67
N PRO A 177 -14.61 14.01 -10.81
CA PRO A 177 -15.60 15.04 -11.11
C PRO A 177 -15.01 16.45 -11.18
N ASP A 178 -13.86 16.69 -10.55
CA ASP A 178 -13.28 18.03 -10.43
C ASP A 178 -12.43 18.45 -11.63
N ASP A 179 -11.81 17.49 -12.32
CA ASP A 179 -10.83 17.77 -13.38
C ASP A 179 -10.89 16.79 -14.56
N HIS A 180 -11.86 15.87 -14.56
CA HIS A 180 -12.04 14.82 -15.57
C HIS A 180 -10.79 13.99 -15.84
N LYS A 181 -9.84 13.94 -14.89
CA LYS A 181 -8.68 13.08 -15.02
C LYS A 181 -9.03 11.65 -14.64
N SER A 182 -8.41 10.74 -15.35
CA SER A 182 -8.62 9.31 -15.21
C SER A 182 -7.78 8.73 -14.08
N THR A 183 -8.14 7.55 -13.59
CA THR A 183 -7.31 6.80 -12.62
C THR A 183 -6.77 5.55 -13.29
N THR A 184 -5.46 5.31 -13.18
CA THR A 184 -4.82 4.06 -13.59
C THR A 184 -4.62 3.16 -12.39
N ARG A 185 -4.84 1.86 -12.58
CA ARG A 185 -4.50 0.83 -11.59
C ARG A 185 -3.75 -0.31 -12.29
N TYR A 186 -2.86 -0.95 -11.56
CA TYR A 186 -2.28 -2.22 -11.98
C TYR A 186 -1.95 -3.08 -10.76
N CYS A 187 -1.81 -4.37 -10.99
CA CYS A 187 -1.25 -5.33 -10.04
C CYS A 187 -0.41 -6.36 -10.79
N ILE A 188 0.77 -6.64 -10.25
CA ILE A 188 1.78 -7.53 -10.82
C ILE A 188 2.04 -8.67 -9.84
N PHE A 189 1.97 -9.89 -10.35
CA PHE A 189 2.09 -11.12 -9.59
C PHE A 189 3.24 -11.98 -10.12
N VAL A 190 3.96 -12.63 -9.21
CA VAL A 190 4.84 -13.76 -9.51
C VAL A 190 4.15 -15.02 -8.99
N GLY A 191 3.68 -15.87 -9.91
CA GLY A 191 2.77 -16.96 -9.58
C GLY A 191 1.53 -16.43 -8.85
N PRO A 192 1.19 -16.94 -7.66
CA PRO A 192 0.06 -16.45 -6.86
C PRO A 192 0.38 -15.20 -6.02
N CYS A 193 1.64 -14.73 -6.01
CA CYS A 193 2.11 -13.72 -5.07
C CYS A 193 2.06 -12.32 -5.67
N LEU A 194 1.32 -11.40 -5.05
CA LEU A 194 1.32 -9.98 -5.44
C LEU A 194 2.65 -9.32 -5.05
N ILE A 195 3.37 -8.75 -6.01
CA ILE A 195 4.69 -8.12 -5.78
C ILE A 195 4.70 -6.60 -5.99
N SER A 196 3.85 -6.08 -6.89
CA SER A 196 3.73 -4.64 -7.14
C SER A 196 2.29 -4.28 -7.49
N TRP A 197 1.84 -3.10 -7.08
CA TRP A 197 0.50 -2.60 -7.38
C TRP A 197 0.47 -1.07 -7.34
N THR A 198 -0.50 -0.49 -8.04
CA THR A 198 -0.75 0.95 -7.97
C THR A 198 -2.23 1.27 -8.12
N ALA A 199 -2.63 2.44 -7.61
CA ALA A 199 -3.90 3.06 -7.93
C ALA A 199 -3.76 4.58 -7.95
N LYS A 200 -3.44 5.16 -9.10
CA LYS A 200 -2.97 6.55 -9.22
C LYS A 200 -3.79 7.35 -10.22
N LYS A 201 -4.10 8.60 -9.85
CA LYS A 201 -4.71 9.57 -10.77
C LYS A 201 -3.71 9.98 -11.85
N GLN A 202 -4.14 9.94 -13.11
CA GLN A 202 -3.32 10.34 -14.24
C GLN A 202 -3.04 11.85 -14.19
N PRO A 203 -1.83 12.31 -14.60
CA PRO A 203 -1.50 13.73 -14.58
C PRO A 203 -2.22 14.54 -15.67
N VAL A 204 -2.58 13.88 -16.78
CA VAL A 204 -3.17 14.48 -17.98
C VAL A 204 -4.61 13.98 -18.16
N ILE A 205 -5.45 14.80 -18.80
CA ILE A 205 -6.81 14.42 -19.19
C ILE A 205 -6.73 13.60 -20.47
N ALA A 206 -7.29 12.40 -20.46
CA ALA A 206 -7.38 11.55 -21.63
C ALA A 206 -8.63 11.88 -22.46
N ARG A 207 -8.50 11.79 -23.78
CA ARG A 207 -9.57 12.14 -24.73
C ARG A 207 -10.52 10.98 -25.02
N SER A 208 -10.15 9.76 -24.67
CA SER A 208 -10.98 8.56 -24.80
C SER A 208 -10.65 7.53 -23.72
N SER A 209 -11.56 6.58 -23.50
CA SER A 209 -11.32 5.42 -22.65
C SER A 209 -10.19 4.53 -23.17
N MET A 210 -10.08 4.38 -24.49
CA MET A 210 -8.98 3.62 -25.11
C MET A 210 -7.60 4.23 -24.78
N GLU A 211 -7.50 5.57 -24.76
CA GLU A 211 -6.26 6.24 -24.37
C GLU A 211 -5.90 5.97 -22.90
N THR A 212 -6.88 5.95 -22.00
CA THR A 212 -6.61 5.67 -20.58
C THR A 212 -6.18 4.24 -20.35
N GLU A 213 -6.81 3.30 -21.05
CA GLU A 213 -6.45 1.89 -21.03
C GLU A 213 -5.02 1.70 -21.53
N TYR A 214 -4.66 2.29 -22.68
CA TYR A 214 -3.30 2.19 -23.22
C TYR A 214 -2.25 2.81 -22.28
N ARG A 215 -2.56 3.94 -21.65
CA ARG A 215 -1.69 4.55 -20.62
C ARG A 215 -1.55 3.63 -19.40
N SER A 216 -2.62 2.98 -18.95
CA SER A 216 -2.56 2.04 -17.82
C SER A 216 -1.69 0.83 -18.12
N MET A 217 -1.80 0.31 -19.34
CA MET A 217 -1.00 -0.80 -19.83
C MET A 217 0.48 -0.41 -19.96
N ALA A 218 0.78 0.76 -20.52
CA ALA A 218 2.16 1.25 -20.62
C ALA A 218 2.83 1.39 -19.24
N LEU A 219 2.10 1.91 -18.25
CA LEU A 219 2.61 2.01 -16.87
C LEU A 219 2.82 0.65 -16.23
N ALA A 220 1.93 -0.32 -16.48
CA ALA A 220 2.09 -1.67 -15.98
C ALA A 220 3.31 -2.37 -16.62
N ILE A 221 3.54 -2.17 -17.92
CA ILE A 221 4.69 -2.75 -18.64
C ILE A 221 6.02 -2.15 -18.19
N ILE A 222 6.07 -0.85 -17.85
CA ILE A 222 7.30 -0.22 -17.35
C ILE A 222 7.73 -0.80 -16.00
N GLU A 223 6.77 -1.25 -15.19
CA GLU A 223 7.03 -1.84 -13.87
C GLU A 223 7.36 -3.35 -13.95
N LEU A 224 6.95 -4.03 -15.03
CA LEU A 224 7.24 -5.44 -15.32
C LEU A 224 8.69 -5.64 -15.78
#